data_AF-A0AA51MKJ0-F1
#
_entry.id   AF-A0AA51MKJ0-F1
#
_cell.length_a   1.000
_cell.length_b   1.000
_cell.length_c   1.000
_cell.angle_alpha   90.00
_cell.angle_beta   90.00
_cell.angle_gamma   90.00
#
_symmetry.space_group_name_H-M   'P 1'
#
loop_
_entity.id
_entity.type
_entity.pdbx_description
1 polymer ?
#
loop_
_entity_poly.entity_id
_entity_poly.type
_entity_poly.pdbx_seq_one_letter_code
_entity_poly.pdbx_strand_id
1 'polypeptide(L)'
;MKTLEAYLEAEQYGEAVEVHKTLRENLKQATHIPGKDQAFFQRRLQALAPFLREIQDWRRWGTDQVRKQLIETAEHLRTDAELDPQERAKKIHSLREEWRKLSQLEPGQQHTLWKAFDSNATAAYEPSKQYFAEQAQQRATHLEQRNTICAQLEALHAETNWETPDWRALQIALNDSRKHWKAAGTVSHKDWKNVNDRFNAAMDALETHFKAERARNWQERSQLVEQAKALLDSPNTAQAIEQAKMLQTQWQISLSSRPSDEQRLWKQFREPIDTLFARAREERQQQQQERDAQLAETTRQSEEQRQRELARQQQQRADLEALATQSAQHKQADISADAQIENRNTGELLCLQLEILLALESPAEFQATRLKYQVAQLSETMRSRKETAQPSAHALPVLKQWYALGGMPATALASQTARIEKIKQALVQVLP
;
A
#
# COMPACT_ATOMS: atom_id res chain seq x y z
N MET A 1 43.53 91.28 -24.94
CA MET A 1 42.80 92.34 -24.22
C MET A 1 41.33 92.37 -24.60
N LYS A 2 40.96 92.61 -25.88
CA LYS A 2 39.56 92.62 -26.33
C LYS A 2 38.76 91.37 -25.92
N THR A 3 39.36 90.18 -26.00
CA THR A 3 38.75 88.92 -25.55
C THR A 3 38.47 88.89 -24.04
N LEU A 4 39.38 89.45 -23.23
CA LEU A 4 39.19 89.56 -21.78
C LEU A 4 38.03 90.51 -21.46
N GLU A 5 37.96 91.63 -22.17
CA GLU A 5 36.89 92.63 -21.99
C GLU A 5 35.54 92.07 -22.43
N ALA A 6 35.47 91.35 -23.55
CA ALA A 6 34.26 90.65 -23.98
C ALA A 6 33.77 89.62 -22.96
N TYR A 7 34.68 88.85 -22.34
CA TYR A 7 34.31 87.91 -21.28
C TYR A 7 33.84 88.60 -20.00
N LEU A 8 34.42 89.74 -19.64
CA LEU A 8 33.95 90.54 -18.51
C LEU A 8 32.57 91.18 -18.77
N GLU A 9 32.33 91.68 -19.99
CA GLU A 9 31.04 92.26 -20.41
C GLU A 9 29.93 91.22 -20.52
N ALA A 10 30.27 90.00 -20.94
CA ALA A 10 29.34 88.87 -21.03
C ALA A 10 29.17 88.10 -19.71
N GLU A 11 29.75 88.60 -18.60
CA GLU A 11 29.72 87.97 -17.27
C GLU A 11 30.30 86.54 -17.22
N GLN A 12 31.17 86.20 -18.19
CA GLN A 12 31.88 84.94 -18.30
C GLN A 12 33.18 85.00 -17.49
N TYR A 13 33.02 85.08 -16.17
CA TYR A 13 34.14 85.38 -15.26
C TYR A 13 35.18 84.25 -15.15
N GLY A 14 34.79 82.99 -15.39
CA GLY A 14 35.73 81.85 -15.37
C GLY A 14 36.73 81.92 -16.52
N GLU A 15 36.23 82.23 -17.72
CA GLU A 15 36.98 82.42 -18.95
C GLU A 15 37.82 83.70 -18.87
N ALA A 16 37.27 84.77 -18.29
CA ALA A 16 37.99 86.02 -18.05
C ALA A 16 39.22 85.83 -17.14
N VAL A 17 39.09 85.00 -16.10
CA VAL A 17 40.20 84.66 -15.19
C VAL A 17 41.35 83.95 -15.91
N GLU A 18 41.05 82.93 -16.72
CA GLU A 18 42.08 82.17 -17.46
C GLU A 18 42.75 83.04 -18.53
N VAL A 19 41.96 83.85 -19.25
CA VAL A 19 42.50 84.80 -20.22
C VAL A 19 43.34 85.89 -19.54
N HIS A 20 42.98 86.36 -18.35
CA HIS A 20 43.79 87.31 -17.59
C HIS A 20 45.14 86.71 -17.18
N LYS A 21 45.14 85.47 -16.69
CA LYS A 21 46.35 84.73 -16.30
C LYS A 21 47.29 84.54 -17.49
N THR A 22 46.78 84.04 -18.61
CA THR A 22 47.56 83.84 -19.84
C THR A 22 48.08 85.15 -20.41
N LEU A 23 47.26 86.23 -20.45
CA LEU A 23 47.71 87.55 -20.89
C LEU A 23 48.81 88.12 -19.98
N ARG A 24 48.74 87.89 -18.67
CA ARG A 24 49.77 88.31 -17.72
C ARG A 24 51.09 87.56 -17.93
N GLU A 25 51.04 86.26 -18.21
CA GLU A 25 52.21 85.44 -18.52
C GLU A 25 52.83 85.84 -19.87
N ASN A 26 52.00 85.99 -20.91
CA ASN A 26 52.43 86.43 -22.24
C ASN A 26 53.06 87.82 -22.20
N LEU A 27 52.50 88.77 -21.42
CA LEU A 27 53.05 90.12 -21.29
C LEU A 27 54.42 90.15 -20.57
N LYS A 28 54.69 89.19 -19.66
CA LYS A 28 56.01 89.03 -19.03
C LYS A 28 57.05 88.49 -20.01
N GLN A 29 56.63 87.66 -20.96
CA GLN A 29 57.51 87.01 -21.95
C GLN A 29 57.67 87.84 -23.22
N ALA A 30 56.83 88.85 -23.44
CA ALA A 30 56.87 89.68 -24.62
C ALA A 30 58.12 90.58 -24.68
N THR A 31 58.95 90.39 -25.70
CA THR A 31 60.19 91.14 -25.95
C THR A 31 60.05 92.20 -27.05
N HIS A 32 58.97 92.16 -27.85
CA HIS A 32 58.79 92.97 -29.07
C HIS A 32 57.75 94.11 -28.92
N ILE A 33 57.22 94.34 -27.73
CA ILE A 33 56.20 95.38 -27.49
C ILE A 33 56.87 96.68 -27.02
N PRO A 34 56.57 97.85 -27.62
CA PRO A 34 57.09 99.13 -27.14
C PRO A 34 56.79 99.36 -25.66
N GLY A 35 57.77 99.86 -24.88
CA GLY A 35 57.66 99.96 -23.41
C GLY A 35 56.47 100.78 -22.89
N LYS A 36 55.99 101.77 -23.67
CA LYS A 36 54.77 102.53 -23.33
C LYS A 36 53.50 101.67 -23.41
N ASP A 37 53.38 100.84 -24.44
CA ASP A 37 52.23 99.95 -24.63
C ASP A 37 52.27 98.78 -23.65
N GLN A 38 53.47 98.27 -23.36
CA GLN A 38 53.66 97.26 -22.32
C GLN A 38 53.21 97.77 -20.95
N ALA A 39 53.60 99.00 -20.58
CA ALA A 39 53.17 99.63 -19.33
C ALA A 39 51.66 99.91 -19.30
N PHE A 40 51.05 100.27 -20.44
CA PHE A 40 49.61 100.45 -20.56
C PHE A 40 48.84 99.15 -20.28
N PHE A 41 49.20 98.05 -20.97
CA PHE A 41 48.55 96.75 -20.74
C PHE A 41 48.82 96.20 -19.35
N GLN A 42 50.03 96.41 -18.81
CA GLN A 42 50.37 95.98 -17.45
C GLN A 42 49.51 96.69 -16.40
N ARG A 43 49.35 98.02 -16.49
CA ARG A 43 48.50 98.79 -15.58
C ARG A 43 47.04 98.36 -15.69
N ARG A 44 46.54 98.12 -16.91
CA ARG A 44 45.17 97.66 -17.15
C ARG A 44 44.92 96.27 -16.55
N LEU A 45 45.82 95.31 -16.75
CA LEU A 45 45.73 93.98 -16.13
C LEU A 45 45.87 94.04 -14.61
N GLN A 46 46.70 94.95 -14.07
CA GLN A 46 46.84 95.15 -12.63
C GLN A 46 45.57 95.75 -12.01
N ALA A 47 44.89 96.67 -12.71
CA ALA A 47 43.62 97.25 -12.27
C ALA A 47 42.48 96.23 -12.23
N LEU A 48 42.48 95.25 -13.15
CA LEU A 48 41.48 94.16 -13.18
C LEU A 48 41.78 93.02 -12.20
N ALA A 49 43.02 92.87 -11.75
CA ALA A 49 43.45 91.80 -10.86
C ALA A 49 42.67 91.71 -9.53
N PRO A 50 42.38 92.81 -8.77
CA PRO A 50 41.63 92.70 -7.52
C PRO A 50 40.19 92.20 -7.74
N PHE A 51 39.52 92.70 -8.78
CA PHE A 51 38.16 92.30 -9.13
C PHE A 51 38.07 90.81 -9.52
N LEU A 52 38.97 90.36 -10.40
CA LEU A 52 39.02 88.95 -10.80
C LEU A 52 39.37 88.03 -9.62
N ARG A 53 40.23 88.48 -8.71
CA ARG A 53 40.52 87.74 -7.46
C ARG A 53 39.29 87.63 -6.58
N GLU A 54 38.54 88.72 -6.40
CA GLU A 54 37.31 88.72 -5.62
C GLU A 54 36.28 87.74 -6.18
N ILE A 55 36.07 87.70 -7.50
CA ILE A 55 35.16 86.73 -8.13
C ILE A 55 35.66 85.29 -7.97
N GLN A 56 36.97 85.04 -8.11
CA GLN A 56 37.54 83.72 -7.83
C GLN A 56 37.31 83.31 -6.37
N ASP A 57 37.46 84.23 -5.43
CA ASP A 57 37.28 83.97 -4.00
C ASP A 57 35.80 83.70 -3.67
N TRP A 58 34.86 84.42 -4.28
CA TRP A 58 33.42 84.12 -4.18
C TRP A 58 33.05 82.76 -4.78
N ARG A 59 33.61 82.41 -5.95
CA ARG A 59 33.41 81.11 -6.59
C ARG A 59 33.91 79.98 -5.69
N ARG A 60 35.11 80.12 -5.13
CA ARG A 60 35.70 79.18 -4.17
C ARG A 60 34.89 79.06 -2.89
N TRP A 61 34.44 80.19 -2.35
CA TRP A 61 33.58 80.18 -1.18
C TRP A 61 32.28 79.42 -1.46
N GLY A 62 31.63 79.67 -2.59
CA GLY A 62 30.41 78.98 -3.00
C GLY A 62 30.60 77.46 -3.16
N THR A 63 31.67 77.04 -3.84
CA THR A 63 31.98 75.61 -4.00
C THR A 63 32.36 74.95 -2.68
N ASP A 64 33.07 75.66 -1.79
CA ASP A 64 33.39 75.18 -0.44
C ASP A 64 32.15 75.06 0.46
N GLN A 65 31.13 75.92 0.29
CA GLN A 65 29.84 75.74 0.97
C GLN A 65 29.16 74.45 0.52
N VAL A 66 29.13 74.17 -0.79
CA VAL A 66 28.57 72.90 -1.30
C VAL A 66 29.35 71.70 -0.76
N ARG A 67 30.69 71.78 -0.71
CA ARG A 67 31.52 70.71 -0.10
C ARG A 67 31.21 70.50 1.38
N LYS A 68 30.99 71.58 2.14
CA LYS A 68 30.56 71.47 3.54
C LYS A 68 29.19 70.80 3.68
N GLN A 69 28.23 71.14 2.81
CA GLN A 69 26.93 70.46 2.77
C GLN A 69 27.06 68.96 2.43
N LEU A 70 27.97 68.59 1.52
CA LEU A 70 28.26 67.18 1.23
C LEU A 70 28.87 66.44 2.44
N ILE A 71 29.66 67.13 3.27
CA ILE A 71 30.20 66.58 4.52
C ILE A 71 29.07 66.41 5.55
N GLU A 72 28.24 67.43 5.76
CA GLU A 72 27.10 67.38 6.69
C GLU A 72 26.10 66.27 6.32
N THR A 73 25.80 66.11 5.04
CA THR A 73 24.95 65.02 4.56
C THR A 73 25.59 63.65 4.76
N ALA A 74 26.90 63.51 4.54
CA ALA A 74 27.62 62.27 4.87
C ALA A 74 27.62 61.96 6.38
N GLU A 75 27.73 63.00 7.22
CA GLU A 75 27.62 62.88 8.69
C GLU A 75 26.22 62.44 9.11
N HIS A 76 25.17 63.01 8.52
CA HIS A 76 23.80 62.60 8.77
C HIS A 76 23.57 61.14 8.37
N LEU A 77 24.03 60.72 7.18
CA LEU A 77 23.90 59.34 6.71
C LEU A 77 24.64 58.33 7.60
N ARG A 78 25.71 58.78 8.29
CA ARG A 78 26.44 57.97 9.28
C ARG A 78 25.61 57.75 10.56
N THR A 79 24.86 58.75 11.00
CA THR A 79 24.08 58.70 12.25
C THR A 79 22.68 58.15 12.07
N ASP A 80 22.13 58.24 10.86
CA ASP A 80 20.80 57.75 10.52
C ASP A 80 20.80 56.21 10.51
N ALA A 81 20.46 55.59 11.65
CA ALA A 81 20.48 54.15 11.86
C ALA A 81 19.33 53.41 11.18
N GLU A 82 18.20 54.08 10.92
CA GLU A 82 16.98 53.47 10.38
C GLU A 82 17.01 53.34 8.85
N LEU A 83 17.91 54.06 8.17
CA LEU A 83 18.05 53.99 6.73
C LEU A 83 18.47 52.60 6.25
N ASP A 84 17.76 52.09 5.24
CA ASP A 84 18.08 50.81 4.60
C ASP A 84 19.54 50.80 4.08
N PRO A 85 20.32 49.72 4.35
CA PRO A 85 21.72 49.65 3.94
C PRO A 85 21.96 49.80 2.43
N GLN A 86 21.02 49.39 1.56
CA GLN A 86 21.17 49.55 0.11
C GLN A 86 20.92 51.00 -0.32
N GLU A 87 19.91 51.64 0.25
CA GLU A 87 19.63 53.06 0.02
C GLU A 87 20.78 53.94 0.52
N ARG A 88 21.32 53.64 1.69
CA ARG A 88 22.51 54.32 2.24
C ARG A 88 23.69 54.22 1.27
N ALA A 89 23.97 53.04 0.71
CA ALA A 89 25.03 52.85 -0.27
C ALA A 89 24.82 53.69 -1.55
N LYS A 90 23.58 53.76 -2.06
CA LYS A 90 23.24 54.58 -3.24
C LYS A 90 23.46 56.07 -2.98
N LYS A 91 23.01 56.58 -1.83
CA LYS A 91 23.20 57.99 -1.44
C LYS A 91 24.68 58.34 -1.26
N ILE A 92 25.47 57.44 -0.65
CA ILE A 92 26.93 57.66 -0.52
C ILE A 92 27.61 57.66 -1.89
N HIS A 93 27.18 56.80 -2.82
CA HIS A 93 27.71 56.82 -4.19
C HIS A 93 27.41 58.14 -4.90
N SER A 94 26.18 58.66 -4.80
CA SER A 94 25.84 59.96 -5.40
C SER A 94 26.64 61.11 -4.78
N LEU A 95 26.82 61.12 -3.45
CA LEU A 95 27.67 62.12 -2.78
C LEU A 95 29.12 62.09 -3.29
N ARG A 96 29.70 60.90 -3.49
CA ARG A 96 31.06 60.74 -4.03
C ARG A 96 31.16 61.24 -5.48
N GLU A 97 30.13 61.00 -6.30
CA GLU A 97 30.06 61.51 -7.68
C GLU A 97 29.90 63.04 -7.72
N GLU A 98 29.08 63.61 -6.84
CA GLU A 98 28.94 65.07 -6.70
C GLU A 98 30.25 65.72 -6.26
N TRP A 99 30.93 65.13 -5.27
CA TRP A 99 32.26 65.58 -4.85
C TRP A 99 33.27 65.52 -6.00
N ARG A 100 33.25 64.43 -6.79
CA ARG A 100 34.12 64.26 -7.96
C ARG A 100 33.88 65.35 -9.00
N LYS A 101 32.63 65.71 -9.28
CA LYS A 101 32.28 66.82 -10.20
C LYS A 101 32.82 68.16 -9.68
N LEU A 102 32.68 68.45 -8.40
CA LEU A 102 33.23 69.67 -7.78
C LEU A 102 34.77 69.71 -7.83
N SER A 103 35.41 68.55 -7.70
CA SER A 103 36.88 68.43 -7.76
C SER A 103 37.44 68.62 -9.16
N GLN A 104 36.68 68.28 -10.21
CA GLN A 104 37.04 68.53 -11.61
C GLN A 104 37.02 70.02 -11.96
N LEU A 105 36.14 70.79 -11.32
CA LEU A 105 36.00 72.23 -11.54
C LEU A 105 37.12 73.06 -10.88
N GLU A 106 37.70 72.57 -9.79
CA GLU A 106 38.75 73.25 -9.02
C GLU A 106 39.82 72.26 -8.49
N PRO A 107 40.78 71.85 -9.32
CA PRO A 107 41.82 70.92 -8.89
C PRO A 107 42.84 71.59 -7.94
N GLY A 108 43.09 70.95 -6.79
CA GLY A 108 44.36 71.11 -6.06
C GLY A 108 44.38 71.94 -4.76
N GLN A 109 43.25 72.28 -4.12
CA GLN A 109 43.30 73.15 -2.91
C GLN A 109 42.49 72.69 -1.67
N GLN A 110 41.75 71.57 -1.68
CA GLN A 110 40.84 71.21 -0.56
C GLN A 110 41.18 69.91 0.16
N HIS A 111 42.46 69.65 0.41
CA HIS A 111 42.90 68.41 1.07
C HIS A 111 42.21 68.18 2.43
N THR A 112 41.93 69.23 3.19
CA THR A 112 41.26 69.16 4.50
C THR A 112 39.78 68.79 4.38
N LEU A 113 39.02 69.48 3.52
CA LEU A 113 37.59 69.19 3.29
C LEU A 113 37.41 67.80 2.67
N TRP A 114 38.28 67.41 1.74
CA TRP A 114 38.27 66.05 1.17
C TRP A 114 38.48 64.98 2.24
N LYS A 115 39.48 65.16 3.11
CA LYS A 115 39.75 64.19 4.18
C LYS A 115 38.55 64.05 5.14
N ALA A 116 37.89 65.15 5.46
CA ALA A 116 36.68 65.13 6.29
C ALA A 116 35.51 64.42 5.57
N PHE A 117 35.29 64.73 4.30
CA PHE A 117 34.26 64.08 3.49
C PHE A 117 34.51 62.59 3.35
N ASP A 118 35.70 62.17 2.91
CA ASP A 118 36.03 60.77 2.67
C ASP A 118 35.97 59.94 3.96
N SER A 119 36.42 60.50 5.09
CA SER A 119 36.29 59.86 6.40
C SER A 119 34.82 59.65 6.78
N ASN A 120 33.98 60.67 6.64
CA ASN A 120 32.55 60.57 6.97
C ASN A 120 31.80 59.65 6.00
N ALA A 121 32.05 59.76 4.70
CA ALA A 121 31.45 58.92 3.67
C ALA A 121 31.87 57.45 3.80
N THR A 122 33.12 57.19 4.19
CA THR A 122 33.60 55.83 4.47
C THR A 122 32.96 55.26 5.73
N ALA A 123 32.90 56.04 6.81
CA ALA A 123 32.22 55.62 8.04
C ALA A 123 30.72 55.37 7.82
N ALA A 124 30.04 56.21 7.03
CA ALA A 124 28.64 56.03 6.67
C ALA A 124 28.40 54.78 5.80
N TYR A 125 29.39 54.34 5.02
CA TYR A 125 29.27 53.16 4.15
C TYR A 125 29.51 51.84 4.89
N GLU A 126 30.15 51.87 6.06
CA GLU A 126 30.54 50.66 6.80
C GLU A 126 29.37 49.72 7.12
N PRO A 127 28.18 50.18 7.55
CA PRO A 127 27.03 49.29 7.76
C PRO A 127 26.53 48.62 6.46
N SER A 128 26.53 49.36 5.35
CA SER A 128 26.17 48.83 4.03
C SER A 128 27.15 47.77 3.56
N LYS A 129 28.45 48.00 3.80
CA LYS A 129 29.51 47.04 3.51
C LYS A 129 29.33 45.74 4.30
N GLN A 130 29.03 45.83 5.60
CA GLN A 130 28.75 44.68 6.45
C GLN A 130 27.52 43.91 5.97
N TYR A 131 26.41 44.61 5.68
CA TYR A 131 25.21 44.00 5.11
C TYR A 131 25.50 43.24 3.81
N PHE A 132 26.22 43.84 2.86
CA PHE A 132 26.56 43.16 1.60
C PHE A 132 27.51 41.97 1.81
N ALA A 133 28.41 42.03 2.79
CA ALA A 133 29.28 40.92 3.17
C ALA A 133 28.46 39.76 3.77
N GLU A 134 27.52 40.04 4.68
CA GLU A 134 26.61 39.03 5.23
C GLU A 134 25.73 38.40 4.16
N GLN A 135 25.18 39.21 3.25
CA GLN A 135 24.41 38.71 2.11
C GLN A 135 25.27 37.86 1.16
N ALA A 136 26.54 38.21 0.96
CA ALA A 136 27.47 37.38 0.18
C ALA A 136 27.75 36.06 0.90
N GLN A 137 27.95 36.08 2.21
CA GLN A 137 28.15 34.88 3.02
C GLN A 137 26.92 33.97 3.00
N GLN A 138 25.71 34.51 3.15
CA GLN A 138 24.46 33.75 3.06
C GLN A 138 24.33 33.07 1.69
N ARG A 139 24.61 33.79 0.60
CA ARG A 139 24.62 33.21 -0.76
C ARG A 139 25.68 32.12 -0.91
N ALA A 140 26.85 32.27 -0.29
CA ALA A 140 27.89 31.24 -0.29
C ALA A 140 27.43 29.97 0.45
N THR A 141 26.79 30.13 1.62
CA THR A 141 26.20 29.01 2.36
C THR A 141 25.09 28.31 1.55
N HIS A 142 24.20 29.07 0.90
CA HIS A 142 23.17 28.48 0.04
C HIS A 142 23.78 27.73 -1.16
N LEU A 143 24.88 28.25 -1.73
CA LEU A 143 25.58 27.58 -2.82
C LEU A 143 26.20 26.27 -2.34
N GLU A 144 26.82 26.25 -1.17
CA GLU A 144 27.35 25.03 -0.56
C GLU A 144 26.24 24.01 -0.30
N GLN A 145 25.11 24.42 0.28
CA GLN A 145 23.94 23.55 0.47
C GLN A 145 23.46 22.93 -0.84
N ARG A 146 23.33 23.73 -1.90
CA ARG A 146 22.93 23.25 -3.23
C ARG A 146 23.95 22.30 -3.85
N ASN A 147 25.24 22.57 -3.68
CA ASN A 147 26.31 21.68 -4.12
C ASN A 147 26.29 20.35 -3.37
N THR A 148 26.03 20.37 -2.06
CA THR A 148 25.88 19.17 -1.24
C THR A 148 24.71 18.32 -1.72
N ILE A 149 23.56 18.94 -2.04
CA ILE A 149 22.40 18.23 -2.61
C ILE A 149 22.77 17.57 -3.95
N CYS A 150 23.51 18.27 -4.82
CA CYS A 150 23.98 17.69 -6.09
C CYS A 150 24.91 16.50 -5.84
N ALA A 151 25.90 16.65 -4.95
CA ALA A 151 26.83 15.58 -4.61
C ALA A 151 26.12 14.35 -4.01
N GLN A 152 25.11 14.57 -3.17
CA GLN A 152 24.29 13.48 -2.61
C GLN A 152 23.50 12.74 -3.70
N LEU A 153 22.91 13.45 -4.66
CA LEU A 153 22.19 12.82 -5.78
C LEU A 153 23.12 12.05 -6.72
N GLU A 154 24.31 12.59 -6.98
CA GLU A 154 25.33 11.93 -7.79
C GLU A 154 25.88 10.68 -7.09
N ALA A 155 26.18 10.78 -5.80
CA ALA A 155 26.58 9.62 -4.99
C ALA A 155 25.48 8.57 -4.93
N LEU A 156 24.22 8.99 -4.72
CA LEU A 156 23.07 8.09 -4.76
C LEU A 156 23.01 7.33 -6.08
N HIS A 157 23.21 8.01 -7.22
CA HIS A 157 23.22 7.34 -8.52
C HIS A 157 24.39 6.37 -8.70
N ALA A 158 25.60 6.78 -8.30
CA ALA A 158 26.83 6.01 -8.49
C ALA A 158 26.94 4.78 -7.56
N GLU A 159 26.48 4.91 -6.32
CA GLU A 159 26.57 3.87 -5.29
C GLU A 159 25.40 2.88 -5.34
N THR A 160 24.31 3.23 -6.04
CA THR A 160 23.17 2.33 -6.20
C THR A 160 23.54 1.14 -7.06
N ASN A 161 23.34 -0.07 -6.53
CA ASN A 161 23.35 -1.28 -7.34
C ASN A 161 22.06 -1.36 -8.18
N TRP A 162 22.17 -1.04 -9.47
CA TRP A 162 21.05 -1.04 -10.41
C TRP A 162 20.55 -2.45 -10.80
N GLU A 163 21.23 -3.53 -10.40
CA GLU A 163 20.72 -4.90 -10.56
C GLU A 163 19.66 -5.26 -9.53
N THR A 164 19.81 -4.78 -8.28
CA THR A 164 18.88 -5.02 -7.17
C THR A 164 18.61 -3.73 -6.36
N PRO A 165 18.04 -2.69 -6.97
CA PRO A 165 17.86 -1.40 -6.32
C PRO A 165 16.71 -1.40 -5.30
N ASP A 166 16.88 -0.70 -4.17
CA ASP A 166 15.77 -0.38 -3.27
C ASP A 166 15.00 0.84 -3.80
N TRP A 167 14.03 0.56 -4.67
CA TRP A 167 13.20 1.58 -5.31
C TRP A 167 12.45 2.49 -4.33
N ARG A 168 12.05 1.98 -3.16
CA ARG A 168 11.33 2.76 -2.16
C ARG A 168 12.26 3.75 -1.49
N ALA A 169 13.43 3.31 -1.04
CA ALA A 169 14.45 4.19 -0.45
C ALA A 169 14.89 5.27 -1.45
N LEU A 170 15.14 4.88 -2.71
CA LEU A 170 15.50 5.81 -3.78
C LEU A 170 14.41 6.87 -4.02
N GLN A 171 13.13 6.48 -4.03
CA GLN A 171 12.04 7.42 -4.24
C GLN A 171 11.90 8.43 -3.10
N ILE A 172 12.09 7.98 -1.86
CA ILE A 172 12.10 8.85 -0.68
C ILE A 172 13.26 9.86 -0.78
N ALA A 173 14.48 9.37 -1.01
CA ALA A 173 15.66 10.20 -1.16
C ALA A 173 15.48 11.26 -2.27
N LEU A 174 15.00 10.86 -3.45
CA LEU A 174 14.76 11.77 -4.57
C LEU A 174 13.75 12.87 -4.23
N ASN A 175 12.66 12.51 -3.54
CA ASN A 175 11.63 13.46 -3.12
C ASN A 175 12.16 14.43 -2.05
N ASP A 176 12.97 13.93 -1.11
CA ASP A 176 13.57 14.76 -0.08
C ASP A 176 14.62 15.70 -0.69
N SER A 177 15.46 15.26 -1.63
CA SER A 177 16.38 16.15 -2.34
C SER A 177 15.63 17.26 -3.09
N ARG A 178 14.48 16.97 -3.72
CA ARG A 178 13.62 18.01 -4.33
C ARG A 178 13.09 19.02 -3.31
N LYS A 179 12.70 18.57 -2.11
CA LYS A 179 12.25 19.47 -1.04
C LYS A 179 13.39 20.35 -0.54
N HIS A 180 14.55 19.75 -0.23
CA HIS A 180 15.72 20.47 0.23
C HIS A 180 16.22 21.48 -0.82
N TRP A 181 16.18 21.12 -2.11
CA TRP A 181 16.52 22.04 -3.20
C TRP A 181 15.61 23.27 -3.25
N LYS A 182 14.29 23.08 -3.06
CA LYS A 182 13.32 24.19 -3.00
C LYS A 182 13.49 25.05 -1.75
N ALA A 183 13.86 24.43 -0.63
CA ALA A 183 14.12 25.13 0.63
C ALA A 183 15.46 25.86 0.65
N ALA A 184 16.42 25.45 -0.19
CA ALA A 184 17.71 26.11 -0.30
C ALA A 184 17.56 27.53 -0.83
N GLY A 185 18.19 28.49 -0.15
CA GLY A 185 18.08 29.91 -0.48
C GLY A 185 18.69 30.31 -1.82
N THR A 186 18.71 31.61 -2.08
CA THR A 186 19.21 32.19 -3.33
C THR A 186 20.73 32.13 -3.41
N VAL A 187 21.25 31.98 -4.62
CA VAL A 187 22.69 32.00 -4.93
C VAL A 187 23.00 33.11 -5.92
N SER A 188 24.29 33.37 -6.15
CA SER A 188 24.70 34.37 -7.13
C SER A 188 24.23 34.00 -8.54
N HIS A 189 23.97 35.01 -9.40
CA HIS A 189 23.61 34.78 -10.80
C HIS A 189 24.68 33.99 -11.57
N LYS A 190 25.96 34.18 -11.22
CA LYS A 190 27.08 33.50 -11.87
C LYS A 190 27.07 31.99 -11.57
N ASP A 191 26.75 31.62 -10.34
CA ASP A 191 26.84 30.22 -9.88
C ASP A 191 25.54 29.46 -10.12
N TRP A 192 24.40 30.15 -10.15
CA TRP A 192 23.07 29.56 -10.34
C TRP A 192 23.02 28.59 -11.52
N LYS A 193 23.50 29.04 -12.69
CA LYS A 193 23.42 28.23 -13.91
C LYS A 193 24.14 26.90 -13.75
N ASN A 194 25.36 26.93 -13.23
CA ASN A 194 26.18 25.72 -13.06
C ASN A 194 25.53 24.74 -12.07
N VAL A 195 25.18 25.21 -10.86
CA VAL A 195 24.61 24.33 -9.84
C VAL A 195 23.23 23.79 -10.22
N ASN A 196 22.42 24.59 -10.93
CA ASN A 196 21.11 24.16 -11.42
C ASN A 196 21.23 23.12 -12.55
N ASP A 197 22.15 23.33 -13.51
CA ASP A 197 22.39 22.39 -14.60
C ASP A 197 22.91 21.05 -14.04
N ARG A 198 23.81 21.08 -13.03
CA ARG A 198 24.30 19.91 -12.31
C ARG A 198 23.18 19.16 -11.57
N PHE A 199 22.32 19.88 -10.84
CA PHE A 199 21.17 19.29 -10.15
C PHE A 199 20.23 18.58 -11.14
N ASN A 200 19.86 19.25 -12.23
CA ASN A 200 18.96 18.67 -13.23
C ASN A 200 19.57 17.42 -13.89
N ALA A 201 20.87 17.46 -14.22
CA ALA A 201 21.55 16.30 -14.77
C ALA A 201 21.53 15.08 -13.81
N ALA A 202 21.82 15.29 -12.52
CA ALA A 202 21.75 14.23 -11.52
C ALA A 202 20.33 13.68 -11.33
N MET A 203 19.33 14.58 -11.32
CA MET A 203 17.92 14.20 -11.25
C MET A 203 17.47 13.40 -12.47
N ASP A 204 17.86 13.82 -13.68
CA ASP A 204 17.51 13.14 -14.94
C ASP A 204 18.17 11.76 -15.05
N ALA A 205 19.40 11.62 -14.57
CA ALA A 205 20.09 10.33 -14.50
C ALA A 205 19.31 9.32 -13.64
N LEU A 206 18.88 9.72 -12.44
CA LEU A 206 18.04 8.89 -11.58
C LEU A 206 16.66 8.62 -12.21
N GLU A 207 15.99 9.66 -12.71
CA GLU A 207 14.64 9.55 -13.28
C GLU A 207 14.60 8.63 -14.52
N THR A 208 15.72 8.49 -15.25
CA THR A 208 15.87 7.52 -16.34
C THR A 208 15.66 6.08 -15.85
N HIS A 209 16.28 5.71 -14.72
CA HIS A 209 16.07 4.39 -14.11
C HIS A 209 14.64 4.20 -13.60
N PHE A 210 14.06 5.21 -12.95
CA PHE A 210 12.66 5.16 -12.50
C PHE A 210 11.67 5.01 -13.66
N LYS A 211 11.92 5.66 -14.81
CA LYS A 211 11.09 5.51 -16.01
C LYS A 211 11.23 4.10 -16.60
N ALA A 212 12.45 3.60 -16.73
CA ALA A 212 12.71 2.25 -17.24
C ALA A 212 12.03 1.17 -16.38
N GLU A 213 12.15 1.27 -15.06
CA GLU A 213 11.53 0.31 -14.15
C GLU A 213 10.00 0.41 -14.15
N ARG A 214 9.42 1.62 -14.16
CA ARG A 214 7.96 1.77 -14.30
C ARG A 214 7.45 1.16 -15.61
N ALA A 215 8.19 1.33 -16.71
CA ALA A 215 7.84 0.72 -17.99
C ALA A 215 7.92 -0.81 -17.95
N ARG A 216 8.99 -1.36 -17.36
CA ARG A 216 9.16 -2.80 -17.14
C ARG A 216 8.03 -3.37 -16.28
N ASN A 217 7.80 -2.80 -15.11
CA ASN A 217 6.77 -3.25 -14.18
C ASN A 217 5.35 -3.12 -14.77
N TRP A 218 5.10 -2.10 -15.61
CA TRP A 218 3.85 -1.98 -16.37
C TRP A 218 3.71 -3.10 -17.40
N GLN A 219 4.77 -3.40 -18.16
CA GLN A 219 4.76 -4.45 -19.17
C GLN A 219 4.55 -5.84 -18.56
N GLU A 220 5.29 -6.18 -17.49
CA GLU A 220 5.15 -7.45 -16.78
C GLU A 220 3.70 -7.64 -16.28
N ARG A 221 3.11 -6.62 -15.67
CA ARG A 221 1.73 -6.69 -15.17
C ARG A 221 0.69 -6.70 -16.27
N SER A 222 0.94 -6.01 -17.38
CA SER A 222 0.09 -6.10 -18.58
C SER A 222 0.11 -7.52 -19.16
N GLN A 223 1.26 -8.21 -19.14
CA GLN A 223 1.34 -9.62 -19.53
C GLN A 223 0.57 -10.52 -18.57
N LEU A 224 0.64 -10.28 -17.25
CA LEU A 224 -0.17 -11.01 -16.26
C LEU A 224 -1.68 -10.83 -16.51
N VAL A 225 -2.13 -9.64 -16.91
CA VAL A 225 -3.51 -9.38 -17.31
C VAL A 225 -3.91 -10.25 -18.50
N GLU A 226 -3.10 -10.29 -19.56
CA GLU A 226 -3.41 -11.11 -20.73
C GLU A 226 -3.38 -12.61 -20.41
N GLN A 227 -2.45 -13.06 -19.58
CA GLN A 227 -2.42 -14.45 -19.07
C GLN A 227 -3.68 -14.76 -18.26
N ALA A 228 -4.11 -13.85 -17.37
CA ALA A 228 -5.32 -14.04 -16.57
C ALA A 228 -6.59 -14.12 -17.44
N LYS A 229 -6.68 -13.32 -18.51
CA LYS A 229 -7.78 -13.42 -19.49
C LYS A 229 -7.79 -14.76 -20.20
N ALA A 230 -6.64 -15.26 -20.64
CA ALA A 230 -6.52 -16.55 -21.32
C ALA A 230 -6.95 -17.75 -20.44
N LEU A 231 -6.89 -17.62 -19.11
CA LEU A 231 -7.37 -18.67 -18.20
C LEU A 231 -8.88 -18.91 -18.27
N LEU A 232 -9.67 -17.93 -18.76
CA LEU A 232 -11.11 -18.10 -18.93
C LEU A 232 -11.46 -19.15 -19.98
N ASP A 233 -10.61 -19.29 -21.00
CA ASP A 233 -10.79 -20.26 -22.10
C ASP A 233 -10.25 -21.65 -21.74
N SER A 234 -9.65 -21.82 -20.55
CA SER A 234 -9.10 -23.11 -20.13
C SER A 234 -10.20 -24.15 -19.89
N PRO A 235 -10.09 -25.36 -20.48
CA PRO A 235 -11.08 -26.42 -20.30
C PRO A 235 -11.02 -27.04 -18.90
N ASN A 236 -9.89 -26.92 -18.19
CA ASN A 236 -9.70 -27.48 -16.86
C ASN A 236 -9.72 -26.38 -15.79
N THR A 237 -10.88 -26.21 -15.15
CA THR A 237 -11.09 -25.21 -14.10
C THR A 237 -10.11 -25.34 -12.94
N ALA A 238 -9.75 -26.57 -12.53
CA ALA A 238 -8.84 -26.79 -11.40
C ALA A 238 -7.41 -26.31 -11.71
N GLN A 239 -6.90 -26.65 -12.91
CA GLN A 239 -5.59 -26.20 -13.36
C GLN A 239 -5.55 -24.66 -13.54
N ALA A 240 -6.62 -24.09 -14.11
CA ALA A 240 -6.74 -22.66 -14.29
C ALA A 240 -6.72 -21.90 -12.94
N ILE A 241 -7.35 -22.46 -11.88
CA ILE A 241 -7.30 -21.86 -10.54
C ILE A 241 -5.87 -21.84 -9.99
N GLU A 242 -5.12 -22.93 -10.12
CA GLU A 242 -3.74 -22.96 -9.62
C GLU A 242 -2.86 -21.97 -10.39
N GLN A 243 -3.02 -21.87 -11.71
CA GLN A 243 -2.35 -20.84 -12.51
C GLN A 243 -2.76 -19.44 -12.07
N ALA A 244 -4.06 -19.17 -11.84
CA ALA A 244 -4.52 -17.87 -11.36
C ALA A 244 -3.90 -17.48 -10.01
N LYS A 245 -3.73 -18.44 -9.08
CA LYS A 245 -3.02 -18.19 -7.81
C LYS A 245 -1.55 -17.85 -8.05
N MET A 246 -0.88 -18.52 -8.97
CA MET A 246 0.51 -18.18 -9.35
C MET A 246 0.60 -16.79 -9.96
N LEU A 247 -0.34 -16.39 -10.82
CA LEU A 247 -0.37 -15.03 -11.36
C LEU A 247 -0.57 -13.99 -10.25
N GLN A 248 -1.40 -14.29 -9.25
CA GLN A 248 -1.62 -13.40 -8.11
C GLN A 248 -0.36 -13.22 -7.24
N THR A 249 0.46 -14.26 -7.08
CA THR A 249 1.73 -14.14 -6.33
C THR A 249 2.82 -13.43 -7.14
N GLN A 250 2.80 -13.56 -8.47
CA GLN A 250 3.67 -12.83 -9.39
C GLN A 250 3.29 -11.35 -9.53
N TRP A 251 2.07 -10.97 -9.17
CA TRP A 251 1.63 -9.58 -9.16
C TRP A 251 2.35 -8.78 -8.06
N GLN A 252 3.51 -8.23 -8.42
CA GLN A 252 4.34 -7.40 -7.55
C GLN A 252 4.51 -6.00 -8.14
N ILE A 253 4.56 -5.01 -7.25
CA ILE A 253 4.74 -3.60 -7.63
C ILE A 253 6.06 -3.13 -7.04
N SER A 254 7.09 -3.02 -7.89
CA SER A 254 8.37 -2.43 -7.51
C SER A 254 8.25 -0.90 -7.44
N LEU A 255 7.67 -0.29 -8.48
CA LEU A 255 7.38 1.14 -8.55
C LEU A 255 5.94 1.37 -9.05
N SER A 256 5.18 2.12 -8.27
CA SER A 256 3.81 2.49 -8.62
C SER A 256 3.80 3.57 -9.71
N SER A 257 2.93 3.39 -10.70
CA SER A 257 2.55 4.40 -11.68
C SER A 257 1.47 5.34 -11.11
N ARG A 258 0.78 6.08 -11.96
CA ARG A 258 -0.33 6.95 -11.52
C ARG A 258 -1.43 6.11 -10.87
N PRO A 259 -2.01 6.52 -9.73
CA PRO A 259 -3.03 5.74 -9.03
C PRO A 259 -4.21 5.30 -9.89
N SER A 260 -4.64 6.12 -10.85
CA SER A 260 -5.73 5.78 -11.78
C SER A 260 -5.38 4.66 -12.75
N ASP A 261 -4.16 4.67 -13.30
CA ASP A 261 -3.70 3.66 -14.25
C ASP A 261 -3.49 2.31 -13.53
N GLU A 262 -2.95 2.37 -12.32
CA GLU A 262 -2.77 1.25 -11.41
C GLU A 262 -4.10 0.57 -11.07
N GLN A 263 -5.11 1.36 -10.67
CA GLN A 263 -6.44 0.84 -10.36
C GLN A 263 -7.10 0.21 -11.60
N ARG A 264 -6.93 0.82 -12.78
CA ARG A 264 -7.47 0.28 -14.02
C ARG A 264 -6.84 -1.07 -14.36
N LEU A 265 -5.50 -1.17 -14.30
CA LEU A 265 -4.79 -2.41 -14.62
C LEU A 265 -5.13 -3.52 -13.63
N TRP A 266 -5.22 -3.19 -12.33
CA TRP A 266 -5.64 -4.14 -11.30
C TRP A 266 -7.06 -4.69 -11.55
N LYS A 267 -8.01 -3.83 -11.92
CA LYS A 267 -9.37 -4.28 -12.27
C LYS A 267 -9.34 -5.25 -13.46
N GLN A 268 -8.61 -4.93 -14.52
CA GLN A 268 -8.47 -5.79 -15.70
C GLN A 268 -7.80 -7.13 -15.39
N PHE A 269 -6.90 -7.18 -14.41
CA PHE A 269 -6.28 -8.42 -13.93
C PHE A 269 -7.25 -9.24 -13.09
N ARG A 270 -8.01 -8.56 -12.21
CA ARG A 270 -8.84 -9.21 -11.20
C ARG A 270 -10.14 -9.79 -11.77
N GLU A 271 -10.78 -9.08 -12.68
CA GLU A 271 -12.05 -9.46 -13.30
C GLU A 271 -12.07 -10.88 -13.91
N PRO A 272 -11.11 -11.29 -14.77
CA PRO A 272 -11.10 -12.66 -15.30
C PRO A 272 -10.85 -13.71 -14.21
N ILE A 273 -10.03 -13.38 -13.20
CA ILE A 273 -9.78 -14.30 -12.09
C ILE A 273 -11.03 -14.49 -11.25
N ASP A 274 -11.74 -13.41 -10.88
CA ASP A 274 -12.97 -13.50 -10.10
C ASP A 274 -14.06 -14.29 -10.84
N THR A 275 -14.13 -14.12 -12.16
CA THR A 275 -15.02 -14.90 -13.05
C THR A 275 -14.68 -16.39 -13.02
N LEU A 276 -13.39 -16.74 -13.14
CA LEU A 276 -12.92 -18.12 -13.05
C LEU A 276 -13.26 -18.76 -11.69
N PHE A 277 -13.03 -18.04 -10.60
CA PHE A 277 -13.38 -18.53 -9.26
C PHE A 277 -14.90 -18.63 -9.04
N ALA A 278 -15.70 -17.80 -9.69
CA ALA A 278 -17.16 -17.90 -9.66
C ALA A 278 -17.64 -19.18 -10.35
N ARG A 279 -17.18 -19.44 -11.58
CA ARG A 279 -17.44 -20.69 -12.29
C ARG A 279 -17.04 -21.92 -11.46
N ALA A 280 -15.86 -21.90 -10.83
CA ALA A 280 -15.40 -22.99 -9.98
C ALA A 280 -16.22 -23.18 -8.68
N ARG A 281 -16.88 -22.13 -8.18
CA ARG A 281 -17.81 -22.24 -7.05
C ARG A 281 -19.13 -22.87 -7.50
N GLU A 282 -19.64 -22.46 -8.66
CA GLU A 282 -20.86 -23.02 -9.25
C GLU A 282 -20.70 -24.52 -9.57
N GLU A 283 -19.59 -24.91 -10.21
CA GLU A 283 -19.28 -26.31 -10.51
C GLU A 283 -19.22 -27.16 -9.22
N ARG A 284 -18.58 -26.65 -8.16
CA ARG A 284 -18.54 -27.34 -6.85
C ARG A 284 -19.90 -27.42 -6.17
N GLN A 285 -20.72 -26.37 -6.28
CA GLN A 285 -22.05 -26.36 -5.70
C GLN A 285 -22.96 -27.37 -6.40
N GLN A 286 -22.88 -27.48 -7.73
CA GLN A 286 -23.61 -28.49 -8.50
C GLN A 286 -23.18 -29.91 -8.11
N GLN A 287 -21.87 -30.18 -8.06
CA GLN A 287 -21.37 -31.49 -7.62
C GLN A 287 -21.81 -31.84 -6.19
N GLN A 288 -21.81 -30.86 -5.29
CA GLN A 288 -22.28 -31.07 -3.92
C GLN A 288 -23.79 -31.39 -3.90
N GLN A 289 -24.61 -30.65 -4.64
CA GLN A 289 -26.05 -30.91 -4.76
C GLN A 289 -26.34 -32.30 -5.35
N GLU A 290 -25.60 -32.72 -6.37
CA GLU A 290 -25.73 -34.06 -6.96
C GLU A 290 -25.37 -35.16 -5.94
N ARG A 291 -24.28 -34.99 -5.19
CA ARG A 291 -23.87 -35.93 -4.14
C ARG A 291 -24.88 -35.99 -3.00
N ASP A 292 -25.38 -34.85 -2.56
CA ASP A 292 -26.39 -34.77 -1.51
C ASP A 292 -27.72 -35.40 -1.97
N ALA A 293 -28.12 -35.19 -3.23
CA ALA A 293 -29.28 -35.84 -3.82
C ALA A 293 -29.11 -37.37 -3.91
N GLN A 294 -27.94 -37.86 -4.35
CA GLN A 294 -27.63 -39.29 -4.37
C GLN A 294 -27.64 -39.90 -2.96
N LEU A 295 -27.08 -39.19 -1.97
CA LEU A 295 -27.08 -39.64 -0.58
C LEU A 295 -28.50 -39.65 0.00
N ALA A 296 -29.31 -38.63 -0.27
CA ALA A 296 -30.70 -38.55 0.16
C ALA A 296 -31.55 -39.69 -0.46
N GLU A 297 -31.36 -39.97 -1.75
CA GLU A 297 -32.03 -41.08 -2.44
C GLU A 297 -31.61 -42.43 -1.85
N THR A 298 -30.31 -42.65 -1.63
CA THR A 298 -29.81 -43.87 -1.00
C THR A 298 -30.35 -44.04 0.42
N THR A 299 -30.39 -42.96 1.20
CA THR A 299 -30.94 -42.95 2.55
C THR A 299 -32.43 -43.30 2.52
N ARG A 300 -33.21 -42.66 1.64
CA ARG A 300 -34.63 -42.93 1.45
C ARG A 300 -34.88 -44.39 1.07
N GLN A 301 -34.12 -44.95 0.13
CA GLN A 301 -34.23 -46.36 -0.25
C GLN A 301 -33.93 -47.30 0.94
N SER A 302 -32.92 -46.97 1.75
CA SER A 302 -32.59 -47.75 2.95
C SER A 302 -33.68 -47.67 4.02
N GLU A 303 -34.30 -46.50 4.20
CA GLU A 303 -35.41 -46.29 5.12
C GLU A 303 -36.67 -47.01 4.65
N GLU A 304 -37.00 -46.93 3.36
CA GLU A 304 -38.12 -47.66 2.76
C GLU A 304 -37.94 -49.19 2.90
N GLN A 305 -36.72 -49.70 2.70
CA GLN A 305 -36.40 -51.12 2.94
C GLN A 305 -36.58 -51.48 4.42
N ARG A 306 -36.09 -50.65 5.34
CA ARG A 306 -36.26 -50.87 6.78
C ARG A 306 -37.73 -50.87 7.20
N GLN A 307 -38.54 -49.97 6.65
CA GLN A 307 -39.99 -49.91 6.90
C GLN A 307 -40.71 -51.15 6.35
N ARG A 308 -40.36 -51.60 5.14
CA ARG A 308 -40.90 -52.85 4.58
C ARG A 308 -40.55 -54.06 5.43
N GLU A 309 -39.32 -54.15 5.92
CA GLU A 309 -38.89 -55.25 6.79
C GLU A 309 -39.62 -55.21 8.14
N LEU A 310 -39.73 -54.04 8.78
CA LEU A 310 -40.51 -53.86 10.00
C LEU A 310 -41.99 -54.24 9.81
N ALA A 311 -42.61 -53.81 8.71
CA ALA A 311 -43.99 -54.18 8.39
C ALA A 311 -44.15 -55.69 8.19
N ARG A 312 -43.18 -56.35 7.53
CA ARG A 312 -43.15 -57.80 7.36
C ARG A 312 -43.03 -58.53 8.70
N GLN A 313 -42.15 -58.06 9.58
CA GLN A 313 -41.98 -58.60 10.93
C GLN A 313 -43.26 -58.43 11.77
N GLN A 314 -43.89 -57.25 11.71
CA GLN A 314 -45.16 -56.98 12.40
C GLN A 314 -46.29 -57.88 11.90
N GLN A 315 -46.41 -58.06 10.58
CA GLN A 315 -47.39 -58.98 10.00
C GLN A 315 -47.15 -60.41 10.47
N GLN A 316 -45.90 -60.88 10.45
CA GLN A 316 -45.54 -62.22 10.91
C GLN A 316 -45.88 -62.43 12.40
N ARG A 317 -45.74 -61.40 13.24
CA ARG A 317 -46.16 -61.44 14.65
C ARG A 317 -47.68 -61.50 14.77
N ALA A 318 -48.41 -60.65 14.05
CA ALA A 318 -49.88 -60.64 14.06
C ALA A 318 -50.47 -61.99 13.61
N ASP A 319 -49.90 -62.59 12.56
CA ASP A 319 -50.31 -63.92 12.06
C ASP A 319 -50.10 -65.01 13.13
N LEU A 320 -49.01 -64.94 13.90
CA LEU A 320 -48.75 -65.90 14.99
C LEU A 320 -49.69 -65.71 16.17
N GLU A 321 -50.00 -64.48 16.53
CA GLU A 321 -50.97 -64.17 17.58
C GLU A 321 -52.37 -64.69 17.20
N ALA A 322 -52.79 -64.45 15.95
CA ALA A 322 -54.06 -64.97 15.43
C ALA A 322 -54.11 -66.51 15.47
N LEU A 323 -53.03 -67.18 15.05
CA LEU A 323 -52.91 -68.65 15.14
C LEU A 323 -52.94 -69.16 16.58
N ALA A 324 -52.32 -68.43 17.52
CA ALA A 324 -52.35 -68.79 18.94
C ALA A 324 -53.78 -68.68 19.52
N THR A 325 -54.51 -67.62 19.19
CA THR A 325 -55.92 -67.44 19.60
C THR A 325 -56.82 -68.53 19.01
N GLN A 326 -56.66 -68.83 17.72
CA GLN A 326 -57.39 -69.92 17.06
C GLN A 326 -57.07 -71.27 17.71
N SER A 327 -55.79 -71.55 17.98
CA SER A 327 -55.38 -72.78 18.67
C SER A 327 -56.02 -72.94 20.05
N ALA A 328 -56.09 -71.86 20.83
CA ALA A 328 -56.73 -71.89 22.14
C ALA A 328 -58.22 -72.28 22.06
N GLN A 329 -58.93 -71.83 21.01
CA GLN A 329 -60.32 -72.23 20.74
C GLN A 329 -60.42 -73.69 20.28
N HIS A 330 -59.58 -74.13 19.34
CA HIS A 330 -59.55 -75.52 18.85
C HIS A 330 -59.22 -76.52 19.96
N LYS A 331 -58.41 -76.13 20.94
CA LYS A 331 -58.02 -76.98 22.08
C LYS A 331 -59.08 -77.10 23.16
N GLN A 332 -60.15 -76.29 23.11
CA GLN A 332 -61.33 -76.39 23.97
C GLN A 332 -62.44 -77.25 23.36
N ALA A 333 -62.30 -77.69 22.10
CA ALA A 333 -63.27 -78.55 21.45
C ALA A 333 -63.29 -79.94 22.09
N ASP A 334 -64.50 -80.50 22.26
CA ASP A 334 -64.70 -81.82 22.83
C ASP A 334 -64.32 -82.91 21.82
N ILE A 335 -63.28 -83.68 22.14
CA ILE A 335 -62.73 -84.75 21.29
C ILE A 335 -62.50 -86.01 22.13
N SER A 336 -62.46 -87.18 21.48
CA SER A 336 -62.26 -88.48 22.14
C SER A 336 -60.98 -88.56 22.98
N ALA A 337 -61.03 -89.29 24.09
CA ALA A 337 -59.89 -89.45 25.01
C ALA A 337 -58.61 -89.99 24.33
N ASP A 338 -58.73 -90.93 23.38
CA ASP A 338 -57.57 -91.46 22.65
C ASP A 338 -56.88 -90.39 21.80
N ALA A 339 -57.67 -89.55 21.10
CA ALA A 339 -57.15 -88.41 20.35
C ALA A 339 -56.52 -87.34 21.26
N GLN A 340 -57.03 -87.14 22.48
CA GLN A 340 -56.41 -86.24 23.46
C GLN A 340 -55.03 -86.73 23.92
N ILE A 341 -54.87 -88.04 24.09
CA ILE A 341 -53.59 -88.66 24.47
C ILE A 341 -52.58 -88.58 23.32
N GLU A 342 -53.02 -88.81 22.08
CA GLU A 342 -52.17 -88.67 20.89
C GLU A 342 -51.73 -87.21 20.67
N ASN A 343 -52.66 -86.26 20.80
CA ASN A 343 -52.35 -84.82 20.75
C ASN A 343 -51.39 -84.40 21.87
N ARG A 344 -51.55 -84.94 23.09
CA ARG A 344 -50.60 -84.71 24.20
C ARG A 344 -49.21 -85.18 23.81
N ASN A 345 -49.07 -86.43 23.37
CA ASN A 345 -47.76 -87.03 23.07
C ASN A 345 -47.06 -86.31 21.90
N THR A 346 -47.83 -85.97 20.86
CA THR A 346 -47.35 -85.18 19.73
C THR A 346 -46.97 -83.75 20.18
N GLY A 347 -47.77 -83.13 21.04
CA GLY A 347 -47.49 -81.82 21.62
C GLY A 347 -46.21 -81.80 22.47
N GLU A 348 -45.96 -82.85 23.26
CA GLU A 348 -44.73 -82.98 24.04
C GLU A 348 -43.49 -83.09 23.14
N LEU A 349 -43.59 -83.86 22.05
CA LEU A 349 -42.52 -84.00 21.06
C LEU A 349 -42.24 -82.65 20.36
N LEU A 350 -43.28 -81.93 19.95
CA LEU A 350 -43.15 -80.61 19.31
C LEU A 350 -42.55 -79.57 20.27
N CYS A 351 -42.92 -79.57 21.55
CA CYS A 351 -42.30 -78.72 22.57
C CYS A 351 -40.80 -79.00 22.72
N LEU A 352 -40.40 -80.29 22.77
CA LEU A 352 -39.00 -80.68 22.83
C LEU A 352 -38.23 -80.27 21.57
N GLN A 353 -38.83 -80.43 20.39
CA GLN A 353 -38.25 -79.97 19.13
C GLN A 353 -37.99 -78.46 19.15
N LEU A 354 -38.97 -77.67 19.57
CA LEU A 354 -38.86 -76.22 19.68
C LEU A 354 -37.78 -75.77 20.67
N GLU A 355 -37.71 -76.41 21.84
CA GLU A 355 -36.67 -76.14 22.84
C GLU A 355 -35.26 -76.47 22.33
N ILE A 356 -35.12 -77.52 21.52
CA ILE A 356 -33.83 -77.87 20.90
C ILE A 356 -33.48 -76.86 19.80
N LEU A 357 -34.43 -76.51 18.92
CA LEU A 357 -34.21 -75.58 17.81
C LEU A 357 -33.84 -74.17 18.29
N LEU A 358 -34.31 -73.76 19.47
CA LEU A 358 -34.02 -72.46 20.09
C LEU A 358 -32.98 -72.53 21.22
N ALA A 359 -32.36 -73.69 21.44
CA ALA A 359 -31.39 -73.92 22.51
C ALA A 359 -31.87 -73.56 23.93
N LEU A 360 -33.17 -73.67 24.19
CA LEU A 360 -33.77 -73.48 25.51
C LEU A 360 -33.62 -74.74 26.36
N GLU A 361 -33.50 -74.60 27.68
CA GLU A 361 -33.49 -75.75 28.59
C GLU A 361 -34.90 -76.37 28.71
N SER A 362 -35.01 -77.70 28.56
CA SER A 362 -36.23 -78.43 28.86
C SER A 362 -36.41 -78.58 30.38
N PRO A 363 -37.65 -78.60 30.89
CA PRO A 363 -37.91 -78.92 32.30
C PRO A 363 -37.30 -80.28 32.69
N ALA A 364 -36.92 -80.42 33.97
CA ALA A 364 -36.21 -81.60 34.50
C ALA A 364 -36.89 -82.93 34.15
N GLU A 365 -38.23 -82.97 34.17
CA GLU A 365 -39.05 -84.14 33.85
C GLU A 365 -38.86 -84.65 32.41
N PHE A 366 -38.49 -83.77 31.48
CA PHE A 366 -38.37 -84.08 30.05
C PHE A 366 -36.93 -84.17 29.56
N GLN A 367 -35.91 -83.98 30.41
CA GLN A 367 -34.50 -84.01 30.02
C GLN A 367 -34.06 -85.37 29.47
N ALA A 368 -34.53 -86.48 30.07
CA ALA A 368 -34.24 -87.82 29.58
C ALA A 368 -34.84 -88.09 28.19
N THR A 369 -36.05 -87.57 27.94
CA THR A 369 -36.73 -87.68 26.63
C THR A 369 -36.06 -86.79 25.59
N ARG A 370 -35.64 -85.58 25.98
CA ARG A 370 -34.85 -84.67 25.14
C ARG A 370 -33.57 -85.33 24.65
N LEU A 371 -32.81 -85.96 25.56
CA LEU A 371 -31.55 -86.64 25.22
C LEU A 371 -31.79 -87.80 24.22
N LYS A 372 -32.82 -88.62 24.45
CA LYS A 372 -33.22 -89.68 23.52
C LYS A 372 -33.56 -89.15 22.13
N TYR A 373 -34.31 -88.05 22.07
CA TYR A 373 -34.67 -87.41 20.81
C TYR A 373 -33.43 -86.85 20.07
N GLN A 374 -32.51 -86.17 20.78
CA GLN A 374 -31.27 -85.65 20.19
C GLN A 374 -30.38 -86.77 19.64
N VAL A 375 -30.27 -87.89 20.34
CA VAL A 375 -29.51 -89.07 19.87
C VAL A 375 -30.16 -89.69 18.63
N ALA A 376 -31.49 -89.81 18.59
CA ALA A 376 -32.21 -90.29 17.42
C ALA A 376 -32.01 -89.36 16.21
N GLN A 377 -32.12 -88.05 16.42
CA GLN A 377 -31.94 -87.04 15.37
C GLN A 377 -30.50 -87.03 14.82
N LEU A 378 -29.48 -87.16 15.68
CA LEU A 378 -28.07 -87.29 15.28
C LEU A 378 -27.82 -88.55 14.42
N SER A 379 -28.50 -89.65 14.72
CA SER A 379 -28.38 -90.88 13.94
C SER A 379 -28.99 -90.75 12.53
N GLU A 380 -30.02 -89.92 12.40
CA GLU A 380 -30.77 -89.71 11.16
C GLU A 380 -30.13 -88.63 10.25
N THR A 381 -29.52 -87.60 10.84
CA THR A 381 -28.70 -86.60 10.12
C THR A 381 -27.37 -87.16 9.64
N MET A 382 -26.75 -88.10 10.37
CA MET A 382 -25.59 -88.87 9.88
C MET A 382 -25.94 -89.77 8.68
N ARG A 383 -27.21 -90.20 8.57
CA ARG A 383 -27.73 -91.02 7.46
C ARG A 383 -28.15 -90.20 6.24
N SER A 384 -28.60 -88.95 6.45
CA SER A 384 -29.07 -88.05 5.40
C SER A 384 -28.17 -86.81 5.31
N ARG A 385 -27.26 -86.80 4.32
CA ARG A 385 -26.30 -85.71 4.08
C ARG A 385 -26.99 -84.44 3.53
N LYS A 386 -27.90 -83.81 4.29
CA LYS A 386 -28.52 -82.52 3.96
C LYS A 386 -27.88 -81.41 4.80
N GLU A 387 -27.51 -80.31 4.14
CA GLU A 387 -27.06 -79.07 4.80
C GLU A 387 -28.16 -78.53 5.72
N THR A 388 -27.80 -78.29 6.98
CA THR A 388 -28.70 -77.73 7.99
C THR A 388 -28.92 -76.25 7.72
N ALA A 389 -30.13 -75.92 7.26
CA ALA A 389 -30.66 -74.56 7.34
C ALA A 389 -30.64 -74.04 8.79
N GLN A 390 -30.65 -72.71 8.97
CA GLN A 390 -30.64 -72.09 10.30
C GLN A 390 -31.70 -72.74 11.23
N PRO A 391 -31.31 -73.28 12.41
CA PRO A 391 -32.22 -73.99 13.32
C PRO A 391 -33.45 -73.16 13.72
N SER A 392 -33.27 -71.84 13.88
CA SER A 392 -34.33 -70.90 14.22
C SER A 392 -35.39 -70.74 13.12
N ALA A 393 -35.02 -70.85 11.84
CA ALA A 393 -35.96 -70.77 10.72
C ALA A 393 -36.98 -71.92 10.71
N HIS A 394 -36.63 -73.06 11.32
CA HIS A 394 -37.48 -74.25 11.41
C HIS A 394 -38.37 -74.25 12.64
N ALA A 395 -38.09 -73.40 13.64
CA ALA A 395 -38.89 -73.31 14.86
C ALA A 395 -40.29 -72.74 14.59
N LEU A 396 -40.43 -71.80 13.65
CA LEU A 396 -41.73 -71.20 13.31
C LEU A 396 -42.72 -72.21 12.69
N PRO A 397 -42.35 -73.02 11.66
CA PRO A 397 -43.20 -74.12 11.18
C PRO A 397 -43.60 -75.12 12.26
N VAL A 398 -42.68 -75.51 13.14
CA VAL A 398 -42.95 -76.47 14.23
C VAL A 398 -43.91 -75.87 15.26
N LEU A 399 -43.79 -74.57 15.56
CA LEU A 399 -44.72 -73.86 16.43
C LEU A 399 -46.14 -73.83 15.84
N LYS A 400 -46.24 -73.59 14.52
CA LYS A 400 -47.54 -73.67 13.81
C LYS A 400 -48.15 -75.07 13.86
N GLN A 401 -47.34 -76.13 13.79
CA GLN A 401 -47.81 -77.50 13.97
C GLN A 401 -48.37 -77.74 15.37
N TRP A 402 -47.73 -77.20 16.41
CA TRP A 402 -48.26 -77.27 17.78
C TRP A 402 -49.57 -76.48 17.94
N TYR A 403 -49.73 -75.35 17.24
CA TYR A 403 -51.00 -74.63 17.21
C TYR A 403 -52.12 -75.39 16.51
N ALA A 404 -51.79 -76.22 15.52
CA ALA A 404 -52.75 -77.03 14.78
C ALA A 404 -53.28 -78.26 15.56
N LEU A 405 -52.66 -78.62 16.69
CA LEU A 405 -53.13 -79.72 17.54
C LEU A 405 -54.49 -79.40 18.16
N GLY A 406 -55.36 -80.41 18.21
CA GLY A 406 -56.67 -80.35 18.87
C GLY A 406 -56.59 -80.45 20.39
N GLY A 407 -57.74 -80.66 21.04
CA GLY A 407 -57.85 -80.79 22.50
C GLY A 407 -56.89 -81.81 23.11
N MET A 408 -56.47 -81.55 24.35
CA MET A 408 -55.57 -82.42 25.12
C MET A 408 -55.91 -82.29 26.63
N PRO A 409 -55.44 -83.22 27.48
CA PRO A 409 -55.77 -83.19 28.91
C PRO A 409 -55.34 -81.87 29.57
N ALA A 410 -56.17 -81.31 30.44
CA ALA A 410 -55.98 -79.97 31.01
C ALA A 410 -54.60 -79.77 31.69
N THR A 411 -54.08 -80.80 32.37
CA THR A 411 -52.76 -80.77 33.02
C THR A 411 -51.62 -80.72 32.00
N ALA A 412 -51.77 -81.42 30.87
CA ALA A 412 -50.82 -81.42 29.76
C ALA A 412 -50.85 -80.07 29.03
N LEU A 413 -52.05 -79.56 28.76
CA LEU A 413 -52.27 -78.29 28.09
C LEU A 413 -51.62 -77.14 28.86
N ALA A 414 -51.80 -77.08 30.18
CA ALA A 414 -51.20 -76.05 31.03
C ALA A 414 -49.66 -76.11 31.00
N SER A 415 -49.08 -77.30 31.13
CA SER A 415 -47.63 -77.51 31.08
C SER A 415 -47.02 -77.14 29.72
N GLN A 416 -47.61 -77.64 28.63
CA GLN A 416 -47.15 -77.35 27.27
C GLN A 416 -47.34 -75.88 26.91
N THR A 417 -48.44 -75.25 27.30
CA THR A 417 -48.68 -73.81 27.05
C THR A 417 -47.64 -72.95 27.76
N ALA A 418 -47.28 -73.27 29.01
CA ALA A 418 -46.23 -72.54 29.72
C ALA A 418 -44.85 -72.67 29.04
N ARG A 419 -44.55 -73.82 28.46
CA ARG A 419 -43.32 -74.04 27.66
C ARG A 419 -43.38 -73.28 26.35
N ILE A 420 -44.51 -73.31 25.65
CA ILE A 420 -44.74 -72.58 24.40
C ILE A 420 -44.65 -71.06 24.60
N GLU A 421 -45.08 -70.50 25.74
CA GLU A 421 -44.89 -69.08 26.02
C GLU A 421 -43.40 -68.70 26.18
N LYS A 422 -42.60 -69.55 26.83
CA LYS A 422 -41.13 -69.35 26.87
C LYS A 422 -40.50 -69.45 25.48
N ILE A 423 -40.96 -70.41 24.66
CA ILE A 423 -40.55 -70.58 23.26
C ILE A 423 -40.92 -69.36 22.41
N LYS A 424 -42.12 -68.80 22.58
CA LYS A 424 -42.55 -67.56 21.90
C LYS A 424 -41.65 -66.39 22.28
N GLN A 425 -41.36 -66.20 23.57
CA GLN A 425 -40.47 -65.13 24.05
C GLN A 425 -39.07 -65.25 23.44
N ALA A 426 -38.53 -66.47 23.34
CA ALA A 426 -37.25 -66.73 22.70
C ALA A 426 -37.32 -66.51 21.17
N LEU A 427 -38.41 -66.91 20.50
CA LEU A 427 -38.62 -66.67 19.07
C LEU A 427 -38.66 -65.18 18.73
N VAL A 428 -39.29 -64.36 19.58
CA VAL A 428 -39.34 -62.90 19.41
C VAL A 428 -37.94 -62.26 19.49
N GLN A 429 -36.99 -62.91 20.19
CA GLN A 429 -35.60 -62.44 20.32
C GLN A 429 -34.67 -62.96 19.21
N VAL A 430 -35.05 -64.05 18.51
CA VAL A 430 -34.21 -64.76 17.54
C VAL A 430 -34.68 -64.59 16.10
N LEU A 431 -35.95 -64.23 15.88
CA LEU A 431 -36.43 -63.72 14.59
C LEU A 431 -35.85 -62.31 14.39
N PRO A 432 -35.25 -62.02 13.22
CA PRO A 432 -34.64 -60.71 12.95
C PRO A 432 -35.65 -59.57 13.04
#